data_AF-A0A1W4X835-F1
#
_entry.id   AF-A0A1W4X835-F1
#
_cell.length_a   1.000
_cell.length_b   1.000
_cell.length_c   1.000
_cell.angle_alpha   90.00
_cell.angle_beta   90.00
_cell.angle_gamma   90.00
#
_symmetry.space_group_name_H-M   'P 1'
#
loop_
_entity.id
_entity.type
_entity.pdbx_description
1 polymer ?
#
loop_
_entity_poly.entity_id
_entity_poly.type
_entity_poly.pdbx_seq_one_letter_code
_entity_poly.pdbx_strand_id
1 'polypeptide(L)'
;MAKLDDFLTKKKETAPILDLFRVTAKSPEEFKKLHDKLPEFKIKPEKVRAEDLKIREKNFKFKAGKKDLKILKQSYAFLDPVPSEMNEVNIDELAVVPIEWKMLTLLRPKTRTEEEMFSRLVELRKLAIKTSAKDRRSYGIDRQIKKTKNKAGVVETKIIACKECGDEFCTGTYSNNNFCIFIPFNGTP
;
A
#
# COMPACT_ATOMS: atom_id res chain seq x y z
N MET A 1 -25.73 52.59 -26.63
CA MET A 1 -24.47 52.24 -25.93
C MET A 1 -24.82 51.99 -24.48
N ALA A 2 -24.87 50.73 -24.08
CA ALA A 2 -25.10 50.28 -22.70
C ALA A 2 -24.56 48.85 -22.60
N LYS A 3 -24.09 48.47 -21.40
CA LYS A 3 -23.55 47.14 -20.98
C LYS A 3 -22.02 47.07 -20.89
N LEU A 4 -21.45 47.76 -19.92
CA LEU A 4 -20.16 47.40 -19.32
C LEU A 4 -20.12 47.63 -17.80
N ASP A 5 -21.04 48.43 -17.25
CA ASP A 5 -21.07 48.74 -15.80
C ASP A 5 -21.65 47.63 -14.90
N ASP A 6 -22.42 46.68 -15.44
CA ASP A 6 -23.03 45.60 -14.63
C ASP A 6 -22.09 44.43 -14.30
N PHE A 7 -20.89 44.38 -14.88
CA PHE A 7 -19.91 43.31 -14.58
C PHE A 7 -18.93 43.66 -13.45
N LEU A 8 -18.91 44.91 -12.98
CA LEU A 8 -17.94 45.39 -11.98
C LEU A 8 -18.46 45.38 -10.53
N THR A 9 -19.76 45.15 -10.31
CA THR A 9 -20.40 45.21 -8.97
C THR A 9 -20.48 43.89 -8.20
N LYS A 10 -19.92 42.79 -8.72
CA LYS A 10 -19.80 41.52 -7.95
C LYS A 10 -18.37 41.19 -7.57
N LYS A 11 -17.68 42.12 -6.91
CA LYS A 11 -16.56 41.75 -6.04
C LYS A 11 -17.15 41.05 -4.82
N LYS A 12 -17.16 39.73 -4.85
CA LYS A 12 -17.39 38.89 -3.67
C LYS A 12 -16.30 39.27 -2.67
N GLU A 13 -16.63 40.08 -1.67
CA GLU A 13 -15.73 40.44 -0.59
C GLU A 13 -15.15 39.15 -0.04
N THR A 14 -13.85 38.96 -0.26
CA THR A 14 -13.09 37.87 0.33
C THR A 14 -13.08 38.16 1.82
N ALA A 15 -13.94 37.47 2.58
CA ALA A 15 -13.92 37.52 4.03
C ALA A 15 -12.46 37.36 4.48
N PRO A 16 -11.95 38.25 5.36
CA PRO A 16 -10.59 38.14 5.85
C PRO A 16 -10.42 36.75 6.46
N ILE A 17 -9.44 35.99 5.97
CA ILE A 17 -9.12 34.67 6.49
C ILE A 17 -8.76 34.86 7.96
N LEU A 18 -9.67 34.49 8.87
CA LEU A 18 -9.39 34.49 10.29
C LEU A 18 -8.38 33.37 10.57
N ASP A 19 -7.15 33.73 10.92
CA ASP A 19 -6.14 32.77 11.35
C ASP A 19 -6.47 32.28 12.78
N LEU A 20 -7.07 31.10 12.87
CA LEU A 20 -7.42 30.44 14.12
C LEU A 20 -6.35 29.45 14.59
N PHE A 21 -5.17 29.38 13.95
CA PHE A 21 -4.16 28.33 14.17
C PHE A 21 -3.68 28.22 15.63
N ARG A 22 -3.69 29.33 16.39
CA ARG A 22 -3.22 29.37 17.78
C ARG A 22 -4.33 29.42 18.83
N VAL A 23 -5.60 29.36 18.42
CA VAL A 23 -6.74 29.47 19.34
C VAL A 23 -7.08 28.09 19.90
N THR A 24 -7.13 27.97 21.23
CA THR A 24 -7.53 26.74 21.93
C THR A 24 -8.81 27.02 22.71
N ALA A 25 -9.85 26.20 22.51
CA ALA A 25 -11.11 26.31 23.23
C ALA A 25 -11.00 25.60 24.58
N LYS A 26 -11.41 26.25 25.67
CA LYS A 26 -11.42 25.66 27.02
C LYS A 26 -12.81 25.22 27.47
N SER A 27 -13.85 25.69 26.79
CA SER A 27 -15.25 25.34 27.05
C SER A 27 -16.01 24.97 25.77
N PRO A 28 -17.08 24.16 25.86
CA PRO A 28 -17.86 23.74 24.69
C PRO A 28 -18.63 24.90 24.04
N GLU A 29 -18.91 25.96 24.78
CA GLU A 29 -19.59 27.16 24.28
C GLU A 29 -18.65 28.06 23.47
N GLU A 30 -17.39 28.15 23.89
CA GLU A 30 -16.34 28.83 23.12
C GLU A 30 -16.07 28.12 21.80
N PHE A 31 -16.09 26.78 21.80
CA PHE A 31 -15.94 25.99 20.59
C PHE A 31 -17.01 26.29 19.55
N LYS A 32 -18.29 26.36 19.95
CA LYS A 32 -19.40 26.72 19.04
C LYS A 32 -19.20 28.11 18.42
N LYS A 33 -18.83 29.11 19.23
CA LYS A 33 -18.55 30.47 18.75
C LYS A 33 -17.36 30.56 17.79
N LEU A 34 -16.36 29.68 17.92
CA LEU A 34 -15.24 29.59 17.00
C LEU A 34 -15.62 28.85 15.71
N HIS A 35 -16.43 27.81 15.83
CA HIS A 35 -16.95 27.05 14.69
C HIS A 35 -17.85 27.91 13.79
N ASP A 36 -18.69 28.78 14.37
CA ASP A 36 -19.54 29.70 13.61
C ASP A 36 -18.74 30.73 12.78
N LYS A 37 -17.46 30.94 13.10
CA LYS A 37 -16.56 31.82 12.36
C LYS A 37 -15.86 31.11 11.19
N LEU A 38 -15.95 29.78 11.10
CA LEU A 38 -15.35 29.03 10.01
C LEU A 38 -16.21 29.19 8.75
N PRO A 39 -15.65 29.68 7.64
CA PRO A 39 -16.38 29.70 6.37
C PRO A 39 -16.67 28.25 5.94
N GLU A 40 -17.93 27.94 5.66
CA GLU A 40 -18.32 26.63 5.09
C GLU A 40 -17.88 26.53 3.63
N PHE A 41 -16.62 26.19 3.39
CA PHE A 41 -16.17 25.79 2.06
C PHE A 41 -16.63 24.36 1.80
N LYS A 42 -17.79 24.21 1.14
CA LYS A 42 -18.16 22.96 0.47
C LYS A 42 -17.22 22.77 -0.71
N ILE A 43 -16.06 22.16 -0.47
CA ILE A 43 -15.14 21.72 -1.51
C ILE A 43 -15.90 20.68 -2.33
N LYS A 44 -16.46 21.10 -3.47
CA LYS A 44 -16.99 20.16 -4.44
C LYS A 44 -15.78 19.43 -5.03
N PRO A 45 -15.78 18.08 -5.06
CA PRO A 45 -14.72 17.35 -5.74
C PRO A 45 -14.79 17.72 -7.23
N GLU A 46 -13.87 18.58 -7.66
CA GLU A 46 -13.70 18.89 -9.06
C GLU A 46 -13.18 17.64 -9.75
N LYS A 47 -14.01 17.04 -10.60
CA LYS A 47 -13.59 15.92 -11.44
C LYS A 47 -12.59 16.47 -12.45
N VAL A 48 -11.31 16.34 -12.15
CA VAL A 48 -10.21 16.68 -13.05
C VAL A 48 -10.42 15.92 -14.35
N ARG A 49 -10.59 16.65 -15.46
CA ARG A 49 -10.73 16.04 -16.78
C ARG A 49 -9.39 15.46 -17.23
N ALA A 50 -9.44 14.37 -18.00
CA ALA A 50 -8.24 13.72 -18.50
C ALA A 50 -7.37 14.65 -19.37
N GLU A 51 -7.98 15.67 -19.98
CA GLU A 51 -7.32 16.70 -20.80
C GLU A 51 -6.41 17.62 -19.97
N ASP A 52 -6.74 17.85 -18.69
CA ASP A 52 -6.02 18.74 -17.77
C ASP A 52 -4.87 18.02 -17.04
N LEU A 53 -4.84 16.68 -17.11
CA LEU A 53 -3.75 15.86 -16.60
C LEU A 53 -2.54 15.95 -17.53
N LYS A 54 -1.78 17.06 -17.45
CA LYS A 54 -0.43 17.15 -18.03
C LYS A 54 0.55 16.31 -17.24
N ILE A 55 0.45 14.99 -17.36
CA ILE A 55 1.51 14.07 -16.93
C ILE A 55 2.69 14.30 -17.88
N ARG A 56 3.65 15.12 -17.44
CA ARG A 56 4.93 15.27 -18.14
C ARG A 56 5.62 13.91 -18.18
N GLU A 57 5.67 13.35 -19.39
CA GLU A 57 6.53 12.27 -19.88
C GLU A 57 6.49 10.92 -19.14
N LYS A 58 6.00 9.90 -19.85
CA LYS A 58 5.95 8.47 -19.48
C LYS A 58 7.32 7.79 -19.27
N ASN A 59 8.41 8.55 -19.21
CA ASN A 59 9.79 8.04 -19.15
C ASN A 59 10.52 8.49 -17.87
N PHE A 60 9.81 8.62 -16.75
CA PHE A 60 10.44 8.85 -15.45
C PHE A 60 11.22 7.59 -15.03
N LYS A 61 12.46 7.48 -15.50
CA LYS A 61 13.41 6.50 -14.98
C LYS A 61 13.89 7.05 -13.64
N PHE A 62 13.42 6.47 -12.54
CA PHE A 62 14.02 6.68 -11.23
C PHE A 62 15.48 6.21 -11.31
N LYS A 63 16.38 7.13 -11.63
CA LYS A 63 17.82 6.87 -11.52
C LYS A 63 18.16 7.01 -10.05
N ALA A 64 18.42 5.87 -9.40
CA ALA A 64 18.99 5.84 -8.07
C ALA A 64 20.17 6.83 -8.02
N GLY A 65 20.17 7.72 -7.04
CA GLY A 65 21.21 8.73 -6.92
C GLY A 65 22.57 8.06 -6.72
N LYS A 66 23.67 8.77 -7.02
CA LYS A 66 25.03 8.25 -6.76
C LYS A 66 25.24 7.82 -5.30
N LYS A 67 24.48 8.40 -4.36
CA LYS A 67 24.45 8.02 -2.95
C LYS A 67 23.70 6.69 -2.72
N ASP A 68 22.52 6.53 -3.31
CA ASP A 68 21.73 5.29 -3.23
C ASP A 68 22.48 4.12 -3.85
N LEU A 69 23.18 4.34 -4.97
CA LEU A 69 24.04 3.33 -5.59
C LEU A 69 25.25 2.95 -4.73
N LYS A 70 25.75 3.86 -3.88
CA LYS A 70 26.81 3.51 -2.91
C LYS A 70 26.23 2.66 -1.79
N ILE A 71 25.02 2.97 -1.30
CA ILE A 71 24.34 2.17 -0.27
C ILE A 71 24.00 0.78 -0.82
N LEU A 72 23.52 0.68 -2.06
CA LEU A 72 23.24 -0.61 -2.71
C LEU A 72 24.49 -1.47 -2.93
N LYS A 73 25.66 -0.82 -3.07
CA LYS A 73 26.97 -1.48 -3.21
C LYS A 73 27.62 -1.80 -1.87
N GLN A 74 27.12 -1.26 -0.76
CA GLN A 74 27.59 -1.67 0.54
C GLN A 74 27.16 -3.12 0.77
N SER A 75 28.10 -3.95 1.21
CA SER A 75 27.78 -5.29 1.67
C SER A 75 26.73 -5.18 2.77
N TYR A 76 25.65 -5.96 2.62
CA TYR A 76 24.59 -6.04 3.61
C TYR A 76 25.20 -6.24 5.00
N ALA A 77 24.66 -5.56 6.03
CA ALA A 77 25.25 -5.59 7.37
C ALA A 77 25.26 -6.99 8.00
N PHE A 78 24.42 -7.88 7.49
CA PHE A 78 24.35 -9.28 7.90
C PHE A 78 25.06 -10.16 6.87
N LEU A 79 25.72 -11.20 7.37
CA LEU A 79 26.37 -12.20 6.54
C LEU A 79 25.34 -12.93 5.67
N ASP A 80 25.78 -13.35 4.49
CA ASP A 80 24.98 -14.24 3.65
C ASP A 80 24.75 -15.56 4.41
N PRO A 81 23.50 -15.97 4.64
CA PRO A 81 23.22 -17.23 5.29
C PRO A 81 23.53 -18.45 4.41
N VAL A 82 23.79 -18.26 3.11
CA VAL A 82 24.18 -19.34 2.21
C VAL A 82 25.68 -19.65 2.36
N PRO A 83 26.06 -20.91 2.66
CA PRO A 83 27.46 -21.31 2.71
C PRO A 83 28.15 -21.11 1.36
N SER A 84 29.43 -20.72 1.36
CA SER A 84 30.15 -20.34 0.14
C SER A 84 30.22 -21.45 -0.91
N GLU A 85 30.25 -22.72 -0.50
CA GLU A 85 30.27 -23.89 -1.39
C GLU A 85 28.93 -24.14 -2.08
N MET A 86 27.84 -23.61 -1.49
CA MET A 86 26.47 -23.83 -1.93
C MET A 86 25.90 -22.63 -2.70
N ASN A 87 26.67 -21.56 -2.89
CA ASN A 87 26.22 -20.33 -3.56
C ASN A 87 25.73 -20.56 -5.01
N GLU A 88 26.26 -21.58 -5.68
CA GLU A 88 25.85 -21.92 -7.05
C GLU A 88 24.57 -22.77 -7.11
N VAL A 89 24.10 -23.27 -5.96
CA VAL A 89 22.94 -24.16 -5.90
C VAL A 89 21.65 -23.34 -5.83
N ASN A 90 20.75 -23.57 -6.78
CA ASN A 90 19.46 -22.91 -6.80
C ASN A 90 18.51 -23.51 -5.75
N ILE A 91 18.30 -22.77 -4.65
CA ILE A 91 17.42 -23.18 -3.54
C ILE A 91 15.97 -23.35 -4.02
N ASP A 92 15.54 -22.61 -5.04
CA ASP A 92 14.17 -22.69 -5.56
C ASP A 92 13.89 -24.05 -6.21
N GLU A 93 14.84 -24.55 -6.99
CA GLU A 93 14.73 -25.87 -7.63
C GLU A 93 14.69 -26.99 -6.59
N LEU A 94 15.53 -26.88 -5.55
CA LEU A 94 15.54 -27.82 -4.43
C LEU A 94 14.24 -27.80 -3.61
N ALA A 95 13.60 -26.64 -3.52
CA ALA A 95 12.39 -26.45 -2.71
C ALA A 95 11.12 -26.94 -3.42
N VAL A 96 11.08 -26.95 -4.76
CA VAL A 96 9.92 -27.43 -5.52
C VAL A 96 9.73 -28.95 -5.36
N VAL A 97 10.84 -29.70 -5.24
CA VAL A 97 10.80 -31.16 -5.21
C VAL A 97 10.64 -31.67 -3.76
N PRO A 98 9.75 -32.65 -3.49
CA PRO A 98 9.57 -33.25 -2.17
C PRO A 98 10.68 -34.27 -1.83
N ILE A 99 11.90 -34.03 -2.31
CA ILE A 99 13.08 -34.88 -2.09
C ILE A 99 14.04 -34.13 -1.17
N GLU A 100 14.81 -34.85 -0.35
CA GLU A 100 15.85 -34.26 0.47
C GLU A 100 16.95 -33.68 -0.43
N TRP A 101 17.35 -32.43 -0.18
CA TRP A 101 18.31 -31.71 -1.04
C TRP A 101 19.65 -32.44 -1.15
N LYS A 102 20.01 -33.23 -0.13
CA LYS A 102 21.23 -34.03 -0.13
C LYS A 102 21.26 -35.08 -1.24
N MET A 103 20.12 -35.46 -1.79
CA MET A 103 20.02 -36.40 -2.91
C MET A 103 19.96 -35.69 -4.27
N LEU A 104 19.84 -34.37 -4.29
CA LEU A 104 19.68 -33.55 -5.50
C LEU A 104 20.96 -32.82 -5.92
N THR A 105 21.95 -32.75 -5.03
CA THR A 105 23.26 -32.14 -5.31
C THR A 105 24.39 -32.94 -4.68
N LEU A 106 25.55 -32.91 -5.34
CA LEU A 106 26.81 -33.48 -4.86
C LEU A 106 27.58 -32.51 -3.94
N LEU A 107 27.22 -31.22 -3.94
CA LEU A 107 27.88 -30.21 -3.14
C LEU A 107 27.53 -30.36 -1.65
N ARG A 108 28.54 -30.13 -0.81
CA ARG A 108 28.46 -30.27 0.65
C ARG A 108 29.11 -29.07 1.33
N PRO A 109 28.43 -28.43 2.31
CA PRO A 109 29.05 -27.43 3.16
C PRO A 109 30.22 -28.02 3.96
N LYS A 110 31.20 -27.18 4.31
CA LYS A 110 32.42 -27.63 5.02
C LYS A 110 32.13 -28.01 6.47
N THR A 111 31.23 -27.29 7.12
CA THR A 111 30.90 -27.50 8.53
C THR A 111 29.50 -28.06 8.71
N ARG A 112 29.32 -28.85 9.76
CA ARG A 112 28.01 -29.37 10.15
C ARG A 112 26.99 -28.24 10.40
N THR A 113 27.42 -27.13 10.98
CA THR A 113 26.56 -25.98 11.25
C THR A 113 26.05 -25.33 9.97
N GLU A 114 26.89 -25.20 8.95
CA GLU A 114 26.49 -24.71 7.64
C GLU A 114 25.55 -25.68 6.92
N GLU A 115 25.74 -27.00 7.10
CA GLU A 115 24.82 -28.01 6.57
C GLU A 115 23.43 -27.93 7.21
N GLU A 116 23.37 -27.75 8.54
CA GLU A 116 22.13 -27.51 9.27
C GLU A 116 21.47 -26.18 8.83
N MET A 117 22.27 -25.13 8.63
CA MET A 117 21.79 -23.82 8.17
C MET A 117 21.20 -23.90 6.75
N PHE A 118 21.91 -24.53 5.80
CA PHE A 118 21.44 -24.72 4.45
C PHE A 118 20.16 -25.59 4.40
N SER A 119 20.10 -26.63 5.23
CA SER A 119 18.89 -27.46 5.36
C SER A 119 17.68 -26.63 5.81
N ARG A 120 17.87 -25.73 6.78
CA ARG A 120 16.82 -24.80 7.23
C ARG A 120 16.42 -23.81 6.13
N LEU A 121 17.37 -23.31 5.33
CA LEU A 121 17.06 -22.42 4.20
C LEU A 121 16.17 -23.10 3.15
N VAL A 122 16.50 -24.34 2.78
CA VAL A 122 15.67 -25.14 1.86
C VAL A 122 14.28 -25.38 2.44
N GLU A 123 14.18 -25.72 3.72
CA GLU A 123 12.90 -25.91 4.41
C GLU A 123 12.07 -24.62 4.46
N LEU A 124 12.69 -23.49 4.81
CA LEU A 124 12.03 -22.18 4.79
C LEU A 124 11.50 -21.85 3.41
N ARG A 125 12.25 -22.15 2.34
CA ARG A 125 11.78 -21.92 0.98
C ARG A 125 10.59 -22.83 0.62
N LYS A 126 10.62 -24.11 1.02
CA LYS A 126 9.47 -25.04 0.89
C LYS A 126 8.23 -24.49 1.58
N LEU A 127 8.37 -23.98 2.80
CA LEU A 127 7.28 -23.37 3.55
C LEU A 127 6.78 -22.09 2.88
N ALA A 128 7.68 -21.23 2.40
CA ALA A 128 7.32 -20.01 1.68
C ALA A 128 6.50 -20.30 0.42
N ILE A 129 6.85 -21.33 -0.36
CA ILE A 129 6.07 -21.76 -1.54
C ILE A 129 4.68 -22.24 -1.11
N LYS A 130 4.58 -23.07 -0.06
CA LYS A 130 3.30 -23.54 0.47
C LYS A 130 2.42 -22.39 0.95
N THR A 131 2.99 -21.43 1.68
CA THR A 131 2.30 -20.23 2.16
C THR A 131 1.85 -19.36 1.00
N SER A 132 2.71 -19.07 0.02
CA SER A 132 2.34 -18.32 -1.18
C SER A 132 1.20 -18.98 -1.96
N ALA A 133 1.23 -20.31 -2.13
CA ALA A 133 0.14 -21.05 -2.77
C ALA A 133 -1.15 -21.05 -1.94
N LYS A 134 -1.07 -21.04 -0.60
CA LYS A 134 -2.21 -20.89 0.29
C LYS A 134 -2.78 -19.48 0.22
N ASP A 135 -1.92 -18.46 0.22
CA ASP A 135 -2.28 -17.05 0.16
C ASP A 135 -2.93 -16.71 -1.16
N ARG A 136 -2.41 -17.23 -2.28
CA ARG A 136 -3.06 -17.09 -3.59
C ARG A 136 -4.48 -17.67 -3.61
N ARG A 137 -4.72 -18.77 -2.88
CA ARG A 137 -6.06 -19.36 -2.73
C ARG A 137 -6.95 -18.58 -1.77
N SER A 138 -6.37 -18.05 -0.70
CA SER A 138 -7.10 -17.39 0.39
C SER A 138 -7.42 -15.92 0.10
N TYR A 139 -6.46 -15.18 -0.48
CA TYR A 139 -6.55 -13.77 -0.84
C TYR A 139 -6.82 -13.53 -2.33
N GLY A 140 -6.77 -14.57 -3.18
CA GLY A 140 -7.21 -14.47 -4.59
C GLY A 140 -8.71 -14.18 -4.73
N ILE A 141 -9.48 -14.44 -3.67
CA ILE A 141 -10.86 -14.03 -3.49
C ILE A 141 -10.89 -13.21 -2.20
N ASP A 142 -10.49 -11.95 -2.30
CA ASP A 142 -10.63 -11.02 -1.20
C ASP A 142 -12.12 -10.97 -0.80
N ARG A 143 -12.44 -11.44 0.40
CA ARG A 143 -13.84 -11.60 0.87
C ARG A 143 -14.59 -10.26 0.87
N GLN A 144 -13.84 -9.16 0.90
CA GLN A 144 -14.34 -7.80 0.88
C GLN A 144 -14.54 -7.27 -0.55
N ILE A 145 -14.17 -8.03 -1.58
CA ILE A 145 -14.24 -7.62 -2.99
C ILE A 145 -15.13 -8.58 -3.79
N LYS A 146 -16.30 -8.09 -4.21
CA LYS A 146 -17.24 -8.83 -5.06
C LYS A 146 -17.02 -8.50 -6.53
N LYS A 147 -16.57 -9.46 -7.32
CA LYS A 147 -16.48 -9.35 -8.78
C LYS A 147 -17.74 -9.92 -9.42
N THR A 148 -18.46 -9.13 -10.22
CA THR A 148 -19.67 -9.55 -10.94
C THR A 148 -19.50 -9.28 -12.43
N LYS A 149 -19.81 -10.26 -13.28
CA LYS A 149 -19.81 -10.08 -14.74
C LYS A 149 -21.19 -9.58 -15.16
N ASN A 150 -21.23 -8.48 -15.92
CA ASN A 150 -22.47 -8.04 -16.56
C ASN A 150 -22.74 -8.86 -17.84
N LYS A 151 -23.95 -8.74 -18.41
CA LYS A 151 -24.33 -9.46 -19.64
C LYS A 151 -23.46 -9.11 -20.86
N ALA A 152 -22.74 -7.99 -20.82
CA ALA A 152 -21.80 -7.55 -21.83
C ALA A 152 -20.35 -8.05 -21.61
N GLY A 153 -20.12 -8.89 -20.59
CA GLY A 153 -18.81 -9.47 -20.29
C GLY A 153 -17.85 -8.57 -19.50
N VAL A 154 -18.26 -7.35 -19.14
CA VAL A 154 -17.47 -6.45 -18.29
C VAL A 154 -17.52 -6.93 -16.84
N VAL A 155 -16.35 -7.01 -16.21
CA VAL A 155 -16.20 -7.40 -14.80
C VAL A 155 -16.29 -6.13 -13.95
N GLU A 156 -17.38 -5.96 -13.23
CA GLU A 156 -17.52 -4.93 -12.21
C GLU A 156 -16.97 -5.44 -10.88
N THR A 157 -16.15 -4.62 -10.22
CA THR A 157 -15.58 -4.93 -8.90
C THR A 157 -16.21 -3.99 -7.88
N LYS A 158 -16.91 -4.54 -6.88
CA LYS A 158 -17.55 -3.79 -5.80
C LYS A 158 -16.94 -4.17 -4.45
N ILE A 159 -16.60 -3.16 -3.65
CA ILE A 159 -16.15 -3.36 -2.27
C ILE A 159 -17.39 -3.58 -1.39
N ILE A 160 -17.35 -4.59 -0.53
CA ILE A 160 -18.43 -4.92 0.39
C ILE A 160 -18.23 -4.11 1.67
N ALA A 161 -19.19 -3.24 1.99
CA ALA A 161 -19.24 -2.51 3.26
C ALA A 161 -19.82 -3.39 4.38
N CYS A 162 -19.33 -3.22 5.60
CA CYS A 162 -19.87 -3.90 6.77
C CYS A 162 -21.28 -3.42 7.11
N LYS A 163 -22.18 -4.35 7.44
CA LYS A 163 -23.57 -4.01 7.82
C LYS A 163 -23.69 -3.34 9.19
N GLU A 164 -22.70 -3.52 10.06
CA GLU A 164 -22.74 -3.02 11.44
C GLU A 164 -22.06 -1.66 11.59
N CYS A 165 -20.89 -1.44 10.99
CA CYS A 165 -20.17 -0.17 11.07
C CYS A 165 -20.22 0.69 9.80
N GLY A 166 -20.65 0.14 8.65
CA GLY A 166 -20.69 0.86 7.38
C GLY A 166 -19.34 1.02 6.68
N ASP A 167 -18.23 0.64 7.33
CA ASP A 167 -16.90 0.81 6.76
C ASP A 167 -16.57 -0.25 5.69
N GLU A 168 -15.86 0.21 4.67
CA GLU A 168 -15.20 -0.62 3.67
C GLU A 168 -13.98 -1.34 4.30
N PHE A 169 -13.71 -2.58 3.90
CA PHE A 169 -12.59 -3.40 4.43
C PHE A 169 -12.63 -3.72 5.93
N CYS A 170 -13.79 -3.65 6.58
CA CYS A 170 -13.93 -4.09 7.98
C CYS A 170 -13.77 -5.61 8.12
N THR A 171 -12.88 -6.05 9.02
CA THR A 171 -12.55 -7.47 9.29
C THR A 171 -13.42 -8.10 10.37
N GLY A 172 -14.29 -7.34 11.03
CA GLY A 172 -15.18 -7.83 12.10
C GLY A 172 -14.45 -8.22 13.40
N THR A 173 -13.15 -7.99 13.51
CA THR A 173 -12.40 -8.16 14.77
C THR A 173 -12.61 -6.94 15.64
N TYR A 174 -13.63 -7.00 16.49
CA TYR A 174 -13.96 -5.96 17.46
C TYR A 174 -12.90 -5.96 18.58
N SER A 175 -11.86 -5.12 18.46
CA SER A 175 -11.00 -4.78 19.60
C SER A 175 -11.37 -3.40 20.11
N ASN A 176 -11.81 -3.35 21.37
CA ASN A 176 -12.30 -2.20 22.15
C ASN A 176 -11.42 -0.94 22.10
N ASN A 177 -11.37 -0.22 20.97
CA ASN A 177 -11.04 1.20 20.85
C ASN A 177 -11.13 1.62 19.38
N ASN A 178 -12.30 2.09 18.94
CA ASN A 178 -12.62 3.04 17.85
C ASN A 178 -11.67 3.22 16.64
N PHE A 179 -10.90 2.22 16.23
CA PHE A 179 -10.10 2.25 15.01
C PHE A 179 -10.17 0.89 14.33
N CYS A 180 -10.93 0.83 13.24
CA CYS A 180 -10.80 -0.25 12.27
C CYS A 180 -9.39 -0.18 11.66
N ILE A 181 -8.62 -1.25 11.83
CA ILE A 181 -7.31 -1.38 11.20
C ILE A 181 -7.55 -1.54 9.70
N PHE A 182 -7.37 -0.46 8.94
CA PHE A 182 -7.28 -0.51 7.48
C PHE A 182 -6.15 -1.45 7.11
N ILE A 183 -6.43 -2.51 6.35
CA ILE A 183 -5.38 -3.24 5.64
C ILE A 183 -4.92 -2.29 4.53
N PRO A 184 -3.66 -1.81 4.53
CA PRO A 184 -3.15 -1.05 3.40
C PRO A 184 -3.22 -1.97 2.18
N PHE A 185 -3.97 -1.52 1.18
CA PHE A 185 -4.02 -2.11 -0.14
C PHE A 185 -2.61 -1.98 -0.75
N ASN A 186 -1.74 -2.96 -0.49
CA ASN A 186 -0.44 -3.05 -1.13
C ASN A 186 -0.67 -3.53 -2.57
N GLY A 187 -1.16 -2.63 -3.41
CA GLY A 187 -1.08 -2.74 -4.85
C GLY A 187 0.38 -2.62 -5.25
N THR A 188 1.04 -3.74 -5.50
CA THR A 188 2.21 -3.78 -6.37
C THR A 188 1.76 -3.73 -7.84
N PRO A 189 2.57 -3.13 -8.72
CA PRO A 189 2.21 -2.74 -10.10
C PRO A 189 1.77 -3.88 -11.02
#